data_AF-A0A1Y3SFC2-F1
#
_entry.id   AF-A0A1Y3SFC2-F1
#
_cell.length_a   1.000
_cell.length_b   1.000
_cell.length_c   1.000
_cell.angle_alpha   90.00
_cell.angle_beta   90.00
_cell.angle_gamma   90.00
#
_symmetry.space_group_name_H-M   'P 1'
#
loop_
_entity.id
_entity.type
_entity.pdbx_description
1 polymer ?
#
loop_
_entity_poly.entity_id
_entity_poly.type
_entity_poly.pdbx_seq_one_letter_code
_entity_poly.pdbx_strand_id
1 'polypeptide(L)'
;MNHQNLKIILLGAAMDKAGMKTRDIRFFSNKNDQIICIHSKWARDYAKYLEQQPWVQSYQAVVSLEPDYMQHVSPVDIRSLYFKSEWATDFLIRFVDGRKGVRELVHKEDLTKRAIVERLELSRRYWAVRDIDEWKVVLVDV
;
A
#
# COMPACT_ATOMS: atom_id res chain seq x y z
N MET A 1 2.98 -12.92 34.16
CA MET A 1 2.88 -13.53 32.82
C MET A 1 3.36 -12.51 31.80
N ASN A 2 4.49 -12.78 31.14
CA ASN A 2 5.21 -11.84 30.28
C ASN A 2 4.46 -11.58 28.95
N HIS A 3 4.10 -10.32 28.69
CA HIS A 3 3.53 -9.85 27.42
C HIS A 3 4.59 -9.40 26.40
N GLN A 4 5.72 -10.13 26.31
CA GLN A 4 6.84 -9.75 25.45
C GLN A 4 6.89 -10.45 24.06
N ASN A 5 5.82 -11.08 23.60
CA ASN A 5 5.80 -11.80 22.30
C ASN A 5 4.69 -11.35 21.35
N LEU A 6 4.56 -10.04 21.11
CA LEU A 6 3.75 -9.51 19.99
C LEU A 6 4.52 -8.48 19.13
N LYS A 7 5.85 -8.42 19.27
CA LYS A 7 6.71 -7.74 18.30
C LYS A 7 7.04 -8.72 17.18
N ILE A 8 6.85 -8.29 15.93
CA ILE A 8 7.27 -8.94 14.68
C ILE A 8 6.24 -9.92 14.10
N ILE A 9 5.12 -9.42 13.59
CA ILE A 9 4.56 -9.82 12.27
C ILE A 9 3.73 -8.61 11.82
N LEU A 10 4.18 -7.88 10.78
CA LEU A 10 3.41 -6.96 9.92
C LEU A 10 4.44 -6.29 8.99
N LEU A 11 4.99 -7.08 8.07
CA LEU A 11 5.87 -6.63 6.99
C LEU A 11 5.28 -7.01 5.61
N GLY A 12 3.97 -7.31 5.56
CA GLY A 12 3.31 -7.81 4.37
C GLY A 12 1.78 -7.89 4.45
N ALA A 13 1.13 -7.03 5.24
CA ALA A 13 -0.32 -6.90 5.21
C ALA A 13 -0.71 -5.68 4.38
N ALA A 14 -1.54 -5.88 3.35
CA ALA A 14 -2.00 -4.80 2.47
C ALA A 14 -2.58 -3.60 3.23
N MET A 15 -2.07 -2.39 2.99
CA MET A 15 -2.35 -1.13 3.71
C MET A 15 -2.03 -1.15 5.21
N ASP A 16 -0.76 -1.05 5.62
CA ASP A 16 -0.44 -0.89 7.05
C ASP A 16 -1.01 0.41 7.64
N LYS A 17 -1.19 0.43 8.97
CA LYS A 17 -1.61 1.66 9.65
C LYS A 17 -0.51 2.71 9.51
N ALA A 18 -0.89 3.94 9.19
CA ALA A 18 0.05 5.05 9.15
C ALA A 18 0.80 5.17 10.49
N GLY A 19 2.12 5.37 10.44
CA GLY A 19 2.94 5.57 11.64
C GLY A 19 3.35 4.31 12.42
N MET A 20 3.19 3.10 11.87
CA MET A 20 3.74 1.88 12.49
C MET A 20 5.27 1.93 12.57
N LYS A 21 5.83 1.69 13.78
CA LYS A 21 7.29 1.66 14.00
C LYS A 21 7.92 0.44 13.34
N THR A 22 8.48 0.63 12.16
CA THR A 22 9.28 -0.35 11.42
C THR A 22 10.69 0.19 11.20
N ARG A 23 11.64 -0.67 10.84
CA ARG A 23 12.95 -0.20 10.40
C ARG A 23 12.82 0.38 8.99
N ASP A 24 13.03 1.68 8.87
CA ASP A 24 13.00 2.35 7.58
C ASP A 24 14.14 1.88 6.69
N ILE A 25 13.81 1.64 5.43
CA ILE A 25 14.74 1.45 4.34
C ILE A 25 14.66 2.70 3.48
N ARG A 26 15.80 3.35 3.26
CA ARG A 26 15.92 4.57 2.47
C ARG A 26 16.85 4.33 1.29
N PHE A 27 16.47 4.81 0.12
CA PHE A 27 17.31 4.78 -1.08
C PHE A 27 16.96 5.95 -2.00
N PHE A 28 17.92 6.41 -2.79
CA PHE A 28 17.69 7.41 -3.82
C PHE A 28 17.01 6.77 -5.03
N SER A 29 15.91 7.37 -5.48
CA SER A 29 15.17 6.95 -6.66
C SER A 29 15.49 7.89 -7.81
N ASN A 30 15.97 7.35 -8.93
CA ASN A 30 16.25 8.17 -10.11
C ASN A 30 14.95 8.62 -10.78
N LYS A 31 13.92 7.76 -10.79
CA LYS A 31 12.61 8.13 -11.37
C LYS A 31 11.88 9.22 -10.59
N ASN A 32 12.17 9.36 -9.30
CA ASN A 32 11.52 10.35 -8.45
C ASN A 32 12.42 11.54 -8.08
N ASP A 33 13.72 11.47 -8.39
CA ASP A 33 14.75 12.46 -8.02
C ASP A 33 14.75 12.81 -6.53
N GLN A 34 14.53 11.81 -5.68
CA GLN A 34 14.44 11.99 -4.23
C GLN A 34 14.75 10.70 -3.45
N ILE A 35 14.96 10.85 -2.14
CA ILE A 35 15.05 9.72 -1.22
C ILE A 35 13.64 9.16 -0.97
N ILE A 36 13.44 7.90 -1.33
CA ILE A 36 12.24 7.15 -0.99
C ILE A 36 12.43 6.44 0.36
N CYS A 37 11.43 6.51 1.22
CA CYS A 37 11.36 5.80 2.50
C CYS A 37 10.27 4.73 2.43
N ILE A 38 10.59 3.52 2.87
CA ILE A 38 9.69 2.36 2.86
C ILE A 38 10.00 1.43 4.04
N HIS A 39 9.04 0.58 4.35
CA HIS A 39 9.01 -0.13 5.63
C HIS A 39 9.27 -1.63 5.55
N SER A 40 9.33 -2.22 4.33
CA SER A 40 9.57 -3.65 4.16
C SER A 40 10.56 -3.99 3.04
N LYS A 41 11.19 -5.16 3.14
CA LYS A 41 12.04 -5.70 2.07
C LYS A 41 11.23 -5.90 0.78
N TRP A 42 9.99 -6.37 0.88
CA TRP A 42 9.13 -6.60 -0.28
C TRP A 42 8.78 -5.30 -1.00
N ALA A 43 8.43 -4.25 -0.26
CA ALA A 43 8.24 -2.91 -0.84
C ALA A 43 9.53 -2.41 -1.49
N ARG A 44 10.70 -2.65 -0.90
CA ARG A 44 11.98 -2.27 -1.50
C ARG A 44 12.24 -2.98 -2.81
N ASP A 45 12.02 -4.28 -2.83
CA ASP A 45 12.30 -5.11 -4.00
C ASP A 45 11.28 -4.77 -5.12
N TYR A 46 10.03 -4.46 -4.79
CA TYR A 46 9.06 -3.93 -5.75
C TYR A 46 9.41 -2.53 -6.26
N ALA A 47 9.87 -1.62 -5.40
CA ALA A 47 10.31 -0.30 -5.83
C ALA A 47 11.52 -0.37 -6.76
N LYS A 48 12.48 -1.26 -6.47
CA LYS A 48 13.61 -1.55 -7.39
C LYS A 48 13.13 -2.10 -8.72
N TYR A 49 12.10 -2.94 -8.73
CA TYR A 49 11.47 -3.40 -9.96
C TYR A 49 10.89 -2.21 -10.74
N LEU A 50 10.11 -1.32 -10.09
CA LEU A 50 9.54 -0.11 -10.70
C LEU A 50 10.61 0.82 -11.31
N GLU A 51 11.75 1.00 -10.64
CA GLU A 51 12.90 1.78 -11.15
C GLU A 51 13.43 1.29 -12.50
N GLN A 52 13.25 0.01 -12.82
CA GLN A 52 13.74 -0.58 -14.07
C GLN A 52 12.69 -0.58 -15.19
N GLN A 53 11.44 -0.22 -14.88
CA GLN A 53 10.35 -0.33 -15.85
C GLN A 53 10.29 0.90 -16.77
N PRO A 54 10.26 0.71 -18.10
CA PRO A 54 10.16 1.83 -19.04
C PRO A 54 8.78 2.49 -19.02
N TRP A 55 7.74 1.78 -18.58
CA TRP A 55 6.37 2.28 -18.50
C TRP A 55 6.09 3.10 -17.22
N VAL A 56 7.02 3.13 -16.26
CA VAL A 56 6.94 3.97 -15.05
C VAL A 56 7.62 5.29 -15.31
N GLN A 57 6.88 6.40 -15.18
CA GLN A 57 7.47 7.73 -15.14
C GLN A 57 8.04 8.02 -13.74
N SER A 58 7.21 7.88 -12.72
CA SER A 58 7.56 8.09 -11.30
C SER A 58 6.63 7.29 -10.39
N TYR A 59 6.91 7.23 -9.09
CA TYR A 59 6.06 6.56 -8.12
C TYR A 59 6.20 7.13 -6.71
N GLN A 60 5.11 7.11 -5.96
CA GLN A 60 5.11 7.41 -4.53
C GLN A 60 4.94 6.11 -3.76
N ALA A 61 5.61 6.00 -2.62
CA ALA A 61 5.44 4.89 -1.69
C ALA A 61 4.79 5.39 -0.39
N VAL A 62 4.01 4.52 0.27
CA VAL A 62 3.35 4.83 1.55
C VAL A 62 2.47 6.08 1.45
N VAL A 63 1.49 6.05 0.53
CA VAL A 63 0.61 7.19 0.24
C VAL A 63 -0.61 7.14 1.15
N SER A 64 -0.71 8.07 2.10
CA SER A 64 -1.85 8.17 3.01
C SER A 64 -3.18 8.32 2.27
N LEU A 65 -4.20 7.61 2.76
CA LEU A 65 -5.57 7.78 2.29
C LEU A 65 -6.19 8.96 3.04
N GLU A 66 -6.65 9.95 2.27
CA GLU A 66 -7.16 11.23 2.77
C GLU A 66 -8.60 11.06 3.32
N PRO A 67 -8.89 11.53 4.55
CA PRO A 67 -10.21 11.37 5.18
C PRO A 67 -11.36 11.95 4.35
N ASP A 68 -11.12 13.04 3.63
CA ASP A 68 -12.13 13.74 2.82
C ASP A 68 -12.67 12.87 1.67
N TYR A 69 -11.88 11.91 1.17
CA TYR A 69 -12.35 10.97 0.15
C TYR A 69 -12.96 9.70 0.78
N MET A 70 -12.57 9.35 2.00
CA MET A 70 -13.09 8.17 2.70
C MET A 70 -14.61 8.24 2.93
N GLN A 71 -15.18 9.43 3.11
CA GLN A 71 -16.63 9.59 3.27
C GLN A 71 -17.44 9.19 2.02
N HIS A 72 -16.80 9.17 0.85
CA HIS A 72 -17.44 8.80 -0.42
C HIS A 72 -17.31 7.30 -0.74
N VAL A 73 -16.57 6.55 0.09
CA VAL A 73 -16.34 5.11 -0.11
C VAL A 73 -17.50 4.31 0.48
N SER A 74 -18.11 3.45 -0.32
CA SER A 74 -19.19 2.56 0.15
C SER A 74 -18.69 1.64 1.29
N PRO A 75 -19.37 1.60 2.45
CA PRO A 75 -18.98 0.78 3.59
C PRO A 75 -19.46 -0.68 3.51
N VAL A 76 -20.19 -1.06 2.46
CA VAL A 76 -20.78 -2.41 2.32
C VAL A 76 -19.70 -3.50 2.44
N ASP A 77 -19.93 -4.46 3.32
CA ASP A 77 -19.03 -5.59 3.63
C ASP A 77 -17.64 -5.22 4.18
N ILE A 78 -17.44 -3.96 4.60
CA ILE A 78 -16.19 -3.48 5.22
C ILE A 78 -16.47 -3.10 6.68
N ARG A 79 -15.60 -3.52 7.60
CA ARG A 79 -15.70 -3.15 9.02
C ARG A 79 -15.67 -1.64 9.19
N SER A 80 -16.65 -1.10 9.91
CA SER A 80 -16.80 0.36 10.16
C SER A 80 -15.57 0.99 10.84
N LEU A 81 -14.83 0.23 11.66
CA LEU A 81 -13.61 0.71 12.31
C LEU A 81 -12.52 1.12 11.30
N TYR A 82 -12.51 0.53 10.10
CA TYR A 82 -11.49 0.84 9.10
C TYR A 82 -11.63 2.27 8.56
N PHE A 83 -12.84 2.82 8.51
CA PHE A 83 -13.09 4.21 8.12
C PHE A 83 -12.66 5.25 9.16
N LYS A 84 -12.27 4.80 10.35
CA LYS A 84 -11.75 5.64 11.45
C LYS A 84 -10.24 5.47 11.66
N SER A 85 -9.59 4.66 10.82
CA SER A 85 -8.16 4.35 10.92
C SER A 85 -7.40 5.07 9.80
N GLU A 86 -6.17 5.49 10.09
CA GLU A 86 -5.27 6.02 9.08
C GLU A 86 -4.60 4.88 8.32
N TRP A 87 -4.86 4.81 7.02
CA TRP A 87 -4.28 3.82 6.10
C TRP A 87 -3.36 4.51 5.11
N ALA A 88 -2.40 3.76 4.60
CA ALA A 88 -1.59 4.17 3.46
C ALA A 88 -1.57 3.06 2.41
N THR A 89 -1.62 3.45 1.14
CA THR A 89 -1.41 2.57 0.00
C THR A 89 0.09 2.34 -0.20
N ASP A 90 0.47 1.12 -0.58
CA ASP A 90 1.88 0.78 -0.75
C ASP A 90 2.55 1.58 -1.88
N PHE A 91 1.95 1.62 -3.07
CA PHE A 91 2.46 2.41 -4.19
C PHE A 91 1.38 3.10 -5.02
N LEU A 92 1.62 4.38 -5.33
CA LEU A 92 0.94 5.13 -6.39
C LEU A 92 1.93 5.40 -7.53
N ILE A 93 1.67 4.84 -8.70
CA ILE A 93 2.51 4.91 -9.88
C ILE A 93 1.96 5.99 -10.82
N ARG A 94 2.85 6.79 -11.40
CA ARG A 94 2.56 7.60 -12.57
C ARG A 94 3.16 6.91 -13.79
N PHE A 95 2.32 6.55 -14.75
CA PHE A 95 2.72 5.94 -16.00
C PHE A 95 3.24 6.98 -16.98
N VAL A 96 4.05 6.54 -17.94
CA VAL A 96 4.59 7.41 -19.01
C VAL A 96 3.50 7.99 -19.93
N ASP A 97 2.34 7.33 -20.02
CA ASP A 97 1.18 7.82 -20.77
C ASP A 97 0.30 8.81 -19.99
N GLY A 98 0.75 9.21 -18.79
CA GLY A 98 0.08 10.19 -17.93
C GLY A 98 -0.96 9.59 -16.97
N ARG A 99 -1.36 8.32 -17.15
CA ARG A 99 -2.29 7.64 -16.24
C ARG A 99 -1.63 7.37 -14.88
N LYS A 100 -2.45 7.05 -13.89
CA LYS A 100 -2.01 6.61 -12.57
C LYS A 100 -2.44 5.17 -12.31
N GLY A 101 -1.69 4.45 -11.48
CA GLY A 101 -2.06 3.12 -11.04
C GLY A 101 -1.63 2.84 -9.62
N VAL A 102 -2.33 1.95 -8.94
CA VAL A 102 -2.14 1.64 -7.52
C VAL A 102 -1.72 0.18 -7.35
N ARG A 103 -0.76 -0.06 -6.45
CA ARG A 103 -0.31 -1.40 -6.10
C ARG A 103 -0.38 -1.58 -4.59
N GLU A 104 -1.05 -2.64 -4.17
CA GLU A 104 -1.04 -3.10 -2.77
C GLU A 104 -0.30 -4.43 -2.70
N LEU A 105 0.72 -4.52 -1.84
CA LEU A 105 1.53 -5.71 -1.65
C LEU A 105 0.86 -6.62 -0.61
N VAL A 106 0.80 -7.91 -0.91
CA VAL A 106 0.22 -8.89 0.01
C VAL A 106 0.90 -10.25 -0.14
N HIS A 107 1.07 -10.96 0.98
CA HIS A 107 1.43 -12.36 0.92
C HIS A 107 0.24 -13.19 0.40
N LYS A 108 0.52 -14.18 -0.45
CA LYS A 108 -0.53 -15.01 -1.04
C LYS A 108 -1.39 -15.71 0.01
N GLU A 109 -0.79 -16.21 1.09
CA GLU A 109 -1.52 -16.87 2.18
C GLU A 109 -2.51 -15.93 2.89
N ASP A 110 -2.18 -14.63 2.95
CA ASP A 110 -2.96 -13.62 3.64
C ASP A 110 -4.27 -13.27 2.92
N LEU A 111 -4.38 -13.59 1.62
CA LEU A 111 -5.63 -13.41 0.86
C LEU A 111 -6.78 -14.29 1.36
N THR A 112 -6.49 -15.34 2.13
CA THR A 112 -7.53 -16.16 2.79
C THR A 112 -8.14 -15.45 4.00
N LYS A 113 -7.48 -14.42 4.54
CA LYS A 113 -7.91 -13.71 5.74
C LYS A 113 -8.90 -12.62 5.36
N ARG A 114 -10.14 -12.73 5.86
CA ARG A 114 -11.21 -11.74 5.62
C ARG A 114 -10.77 -10.29 5.90
N ALA A 115 -9.98 -10.06 6.94
CA ALA A 115 -9.47 -8.72 7.28
C ALA A 115 -8.58 -8.11 6.18
N ILE A 116 -7.82 -8.93 5.46
CA ILE A 116 -6.95 -8.49 4.37
C ILE A 116 -7.79 -8.17 3.13
N VAL A 117 -8.75 -9.03 2.80
CA VAL A 117 -9.69 -8.80 1.68
C VAL A 117 -10.50 -7.52 1.90
N GLU A 118 -10.99 -7.28 3.11
CA GLU A 118 -11.72 -6.05 3.45
C GLU A 118 -10.84 -4.79 3.31
N ARG A 119 -9.56 -4.84 3.73
CA ARG A 119 -8.61 -3.74 3.54
C ARG A 119 -8.32 -3.50 2.06
N LEU A 120 -8.09 -4.57 1.30
CA LEU A 120 -7.88 -4.47 -0.15
C LEU A 120 -9.09 -3.87 -0.88
N GLU A 121 -10.30 -4.28 -0.51
CA GLU A 121 -11.53 -3.71 -1.08
C GLU A 121 -11.73 -2.25 -0.67
N LEU A 122 -11.36 -1.87 0.56
CA LEU A 122 -11.34 -0.47 1.00
C LEU A 122 -10.39 0.36 0.11
N SER A 123 -9.15 -0.11 -0.10
CA SER A 123 -8.19 0.56 -1.00
C SER A 123 -8.75 0.70 -2.41
N ARG A 124 -9.25 -0.39 -3.00
CA ARG A 124 -9.79 -0.41 -4.36
C ARG A 124 -10.92 0.60 -4.52
N ARG A 125 -11.87 0.64 -3.57
CA ARG A 125 -12.98 1.61 -3.62
C ARG A 125 -12.51 3.04 -3.39
N TYR A 126 -11.56 3.26 -2.48
CA TYR A 126 -10.97 4.57 -2.24
C TYR A 126 -10.33 5.16 -3.51
N TRP A 127 -9.55 4.36 -4.25
CA TRP A 127 -8.93 4.85 -5.48
C TRP A 127 -9.93 5.00 -6.64
N ALA A 128 -10.98 4.17 -6.68
CA ALA A 128 -12.06 4.32 -7.64
C ALA A 128 -12.82 5.65 -7.47
N VAL A 129 -13.08 6.13 -6.24
CA VAL A 129 -13.71 7.45 -6.03
C VAL A 129 -12.80 8.62 -6.41
N ARG A 130 -11.52 8.36 -6.70
CA ARG A 130 -10.51 9.33 -7.17
C ARG A 130 -10.19 9.16 -8.65
N ASP A 131 -11.06 8.49 -9.39
CA ASP A 131 -10.92 8.21 -10.83
C ASP A 131 -9.62 7.44 -11.18
N ILE A 132 -9.16 6.58 -10.27
CA ILE A 132 -8.04 5.65 -10.50
C ILE A 132 -8.59 4.22 -10.45
N ASP A 133 -8.84 3.66 -11.63
CA ASP A 133 -9.37 2.31 -11.84
C ASP A 133 -8.28 1.25 -12.04
N GLU A 134 -7.08 1.66 -12.47
CA GLU A 134 -5.89 0.80 -12.51
C GLU A 134 -5.39 0.55 -11.07
N TRP A 135 -6.02 -0.43 -10.43
CA TRP A 135 -5.68 -0.90 -9.09
C TRP A 135 -5.37 -2.39 -9.16
N LYS A 136 -4.23 -2.82 -8.60
CA LYS A 136 -3.82 -4.23 -8.58
C LYS A 136 -3.19 -4.63 -7.25
N VAL A 137 -3.35 -5.90 -6.94
CA VAL A 137 -2.62 -6.58 -5.88
C VAL A 137 -1.31 -7.14 -6.45
N VAL A 138 -0.21 -6.91 -5.73
CA VAL A 138 1.09 -7.52 -6.00
C VAL A 138 1.32 -8.62 -4.98
N LEU A 139 1.41 -9.86 -5.45
CA LEU A 139 1.76 -10.97 -4.58
C LEU A 139 3.25 -10.93 -4.27
N VAL A 140 3.58 -11.04 -2.99
CA VAL A 140 4.97 -11.13 -2.53
C VAL A 140 5.15 -12.47 -1.83
N ASP A 141 6.09 -13.26 -2.34
CA ASP A 141 6.45 -14.57 -1.78
C ASP A 141 7.59 -14.42 -0.76
N VAL A 142 7.75 -15.39 0.13
CA VAL A 142 8.79 -15.41 1.20
C VAL A 142 10.16 -15.85 0.67
#